data_AF-A0A811YLV3-F1
#
_entry.id   AF-A0A811YLV3-F1
#
_cell.length_a   1.000
_cell.length_b   1.000
_cell.length_c   1.000
_cell.angle_alpha   90.00
_cell.angle_beta   90.00
_cell.angle_gamma   90.00
#
_symmetry.space_group_name_H-M   'P 1'
#
loop_
_entity.id
_entity.type
_entity.pdbx_description
1 polymer ?
#
loop_
_entity_poly.entity_id
_entity_poly.type
_entity_poly.pdbx_seq_one_letter_code
_entity_poly.pdbx_strand_id
1 'polypeptide(L)'
;MTRRKTSPQKKESETVLSPTELQNLDYTSMQELKEYVTSKPYLASLCGHVAAVYQIAWSADSRLLVSGSSDSTLKVWDVKAQKLAADLPGHADEVYAVDWSPDGQRVASGGKDKCLRIWRR
;
A
#
# COMPACT_ATOMS: atom_id res chain seq x y z
N MET A 1 26.56 0.41 -37.44
CA MET A 1 25.56 -0.30 -36.59
C MET A 1 25.48 0.38 -35.24
N THR A 2 24.27 0.52 -34.73
CA THR A 2 23.77 1.72 -34.04
C THR A 2 23.99 1.69 -32.53
N ARG A 3 24.49 2.80 -31.98
CA ARG A 3 24.68 3.04 -30.53
C ARG A 3 23.32 3.19 -29.86
N ARG A 4 22.92 2.25 -29.00
CA ARG A 4 21.71 2.37 -28.17
C ARG A 4 21.90 3.52 -27.18
N LYS A 5 21.11 4.59 -27.33
CA LYS A 5 20.94 5.63 -26.31
C LYS A 5 20.01 5.05 -25.24
N THR A 6 20.50 4.93 -24.01
CA THR A 6 19.65 4.71 -22.84
C THR A 6 19.02 6.04 -22.45
N SER A 7 17.69 6.12 -22.58
CA SER A 7 16.90 7.24 -22.05
C SER A 7 16.97 7.25 -20.52
N PRO A 8 17.23 8.39 -19.86
CA PRO A 8 17.14 8.46 -18.41
C PRO A 8 15.67 8.38 -17.98
N GLN A 9 15.34 7.40 -17.14
CA GLN A 9 14.06 7.39 -16.43
C GLN A 9 14.00 8.62 -15.51
N LYS A 10 13.09 9.54 -15.83
CA LYS A 10 12.76 10.69 -15.00
C LYS A 10 12.10 10.13 -13.72
N LYS A 11 12.82 10.10 -12.60
CA LYS A 11 12.20 9.93 -11.29
C LYS A 11 11.34 11.17 -11.06
N GLU A 12 10.04 11.03 -11.23
CA GLU A 12 9.08 12.04 -10.78
C GLU A 12 9.12 12.01 -9.25
N SER A 13 9.85 12.95 -8.67
CA SER A 13 9.71 13.26 -7.26
C SER A 13 8.33 13.89 -7.09
N GLU A 14 7.41 13.20 -6.42
CA GLU A 14 6.14 13.80 -5.98
C GLU A 14 6.47 14.89 -4.96
N THR A 15 6.62 16.13 -5.42
CA THR A 15 6.83 17.29 -4.57
C THR A 15 5.48 17.66 -3.96
N VAL A 16 5.28 17.36 -2.68
CA VAL A 16 4.08 17.79 -1.94
C VAL A 16 4.28 19.25 -1.52
N LEU A 17 3.49 20.16 -2.10
CA LEU A 17 3.52 21.58 -1.75
C LEU A 17 2.97 21.79 -0.33
N SER A 18 3.64 22.62 0.45
CA SER A 18 3.19 23.05 1.78
C SER A 18 1.95 23.97 1.70
N PRO A 19 1.18 24.14 2.80
CA PRO A 19 -0.01 25.01 2.79
C PRO A 19 0.26 26.46 2.37
N THR A 20 1.46 26.98 2.64
CA THR A 20 1.87 28.34 2.25
C THR A 20 2.23 28.44 0.77
N GLU A 21 2.85 27.40 0.20
CA GLU A 21 3.16 27.36 -1.23
C GLU A 21 1.87 27.30 -2.07
N LEU A 22 0.86 26.57 -1.61
CA LEU A 22 -0.46 26.52 -2.26
C LEU A 22 -1.16 27.88 -2.31
N GLN A 23 -0.95 28.74 -1.30
CA GLN A 23 -1.55 30.08 -1.25
C GLN A 23 -0.88 31.08 -2.20
N ASN A 24 0.36 30.81 -2.63
CA ASN A 24 1.14 31.69 -3.50
C ASN A 24 1.06 31.31 -4.98
N LEU A 25 0.28 30.29 -5.32
CA LEU A 25 0.09 29.85 -6.70
C LEU A 25 -0.85 30.78 -7.45
N ASP A 26 -0.58 30.95 -8.75
CA ASP A 26 -1.52 31.62 -9.63
C ASP A 26 -2.79 30.76 -9.85
N TYR A 27 -3.81 31.42 -10.39
CA TYR A 27 -5.13 30.79 -10.59
C TYR A 27 -5.07 29.57 -11.51
N THR A 28 -4.19 29.58 -12.52
CA THR A 28 -3.99 28.49 -13.47
C THR A 28 -3.36 27.27 -12.80
N SER A 29 -2.30 27.47 -12.03
CA SER A 29 -1.64 26.43 -11.25
C SER A 29 -2.58 25.82 -10.21
N MET A 30 -3.43 26.66 -9.59
CA MET A 30 -4.47 26.19 -8.66
C MET A 30 -5.57 25.38 -9.34
N GLN A 31 -5.93 25.67 -10.60
CA GLN A 31 -6.88 24.86 -11.37
C GLN A 31 -6.27 23.51 -11.76
N GLU A 32 -5.05 23.51 -12.30
CA GLU A 32 -4.34 22.28 -12.68
C GLU A 32 -4.12 21.36 -11.48
N LEU A 33 -3.75 21.91 -10.32
CA LEU A 33 -3.61 21.12 -9.08
C LEU A 33 -4.94 20.56 -8.59
N LYS A 34 -6.03 21.34 -8.64
CA LYS A 34 -7.35 20.83 -8.28
C LYS A 34 -7.76 19.72 -9.23
N GLU A 35 -7.56 19.88 -10.53
CA GLU A 35 -7.88 18.86 -11.52
C GLU A 35 -7.00 17.62 -11.35
N TYR A 36 -5.71 17.77 -11.04
CA TYR A 36 -4.81 16.67 -10.70
C TYR A 36 -5.21 15.93 -9.41
N VAL A 37 -5.53 16.66 -8.34
CA VAL A 37 -5.99 16.07 -7.07
C VAL A 37 -7.35 15.40 -7.23
N THR A 38 -8.27 15.98 -8.00
CA THR A 38 -9.60 15.43 -8.25
C THR A 38 -9.57 14.27 -9.25
N SER A 39 -8.55 14.21 -10.12
CA SER A 39 -8.37 13.13 -11.10
C SER A 39 -7.67 11.90 -10.54
N LYS A 40 -6.99 11.98 -9.39
CA LYS A 40 -6.44 10.80 -8.68
C LYS A 40 -7.56 10.14 -7.87
N PRO A 41 -8.09 8.97 -8.27
CA PRO A 41 -9.26 8.38 -7.59
C PRO A 41 -8.90 7.67 -6.26
N TYR A 42 -7.65 7.78 -5.79
CA TYR A 42 -7.15 7.11 -4.59
C TYR A 42 -6.13 7.99 -3.84
N LEU A 43 -6.01 7.78 -2.53
CA LEU A 43 -5.13 8.56 -1.64
C LEU A 43 -3.68 8.05 -1.57
N ALA A 44 -3.49 6.74 -1.71
CA ALA A 44 -2.19 6.08 -1.65
C ALA A 44 -2.24 4.75 -2.42
N SER A 45 -1.08 4.29 -2.90
CA SER A 45 -0.91 2.96 -3.47
C SER A 45 0.15 2.19 -2.68
N LEU A 46 -0.27 1.14 -1.98
CA LEU A 46 0.59 0.31 -1.14
C LEU A 46 1.06 -0.91 -1.94
N CYS A 47 2.14 -0.73 -2.69
CA CYS A 47 2.71 -1.76 -3.57
C CYS A 47 3.77 -2.59 -2.85
N GLY A 48 3.80 -3.91 -3.11
CA GLY A 48 4.87 -4.78 -2.61
C GLY A 48 4.54 -6.28 -2.62
N HIS A 49 3.26 -6.65 -2.72
CA HIS A 49 2.89 -8.01 -3.11
C HIS A 49 3.29 -8.27 -4.57
N VAL A 50 3.73 -9.50 -4.84
CA VAL A 50 4.17 -9.92 -6.20
C VAL A 50 3.11 -10.69 -6.96
N ALA A 51 1.98 -10.97 -6.33
CA ALA A 51 0.81 -11.61 -6.92
C ALA A 51 -0.48 -10.95 -6.40
N ALA A 52 -1.64 -11.45 -6.83
CA ALA A 52 -2.94 -10.88 -6.49
C ALA A 52 -3.14 -10.75 -4.97
N VAL A 53 -3.71 -9.63 -4.53
CA VAL A 53 -4.16 -9.43 -3.15
C VAL A 53 -5.62 -9.86 -3.07
N TYR A 54 -5.94 -10.79 -2.18
CA TYR A 54 -7.29 -11.35 -2.08
C TYR A 54 -8.12 -10.70 -0.98
N GLN A 55 -7.50 -10.38 0.15
CA GLN A 55 -8.21 -9.88 1.32
C GLN A 55 -7.38 -8.82 2.03
N ILE A 56 -8.07 -7.86 2.64
CA ILE A 56 -7.50 -6.87 3.54
C ILE A 56 -8.29 -6.81 4.85
N ALA A 57 -7.64 -6.41 5.94
CA ALA A 57 -8.30 -6.08 7.19
C ALA A 57 -7.64 -4.85 7.84
N TRP A 58 -8.48 -3.99 8.39
CA TRP A 58 -8.03 -2.80 9.10
C TRP A 58 -7.67 -3.11 10.53
N SER A 59 -6.70 -2.33 10.98
CA SER A 59 -6.46 -2.15 12.38
C SER A 59 -7.66 -1.52 13.12
N ALA A 60 -7.94 -1.93 14.36
CA ALA A 60 -8.92 -1.26 15.22
C ALA A 60 -8.56 0.21 15.52
N ASP A 61 -7.25 0.55 15.52
CA ASP A 61 -6.76 1.93 15.65
C ASP A 61 -6.63 2.66 14.30
N SER A 62 -7.03 2.02 13.19
CA SER A 62 -6.94 2.52 11.81
C SER A 62 -5.53 2.95 11.35
N ARG A 63 -4.47 2.60 12.07
CA ARG A 63 -3.09 2.94 11.71
C ARG A 63 -2.47 1.92 10.77
N LEU A 64 -2.81 0.65 10.96
CA LEU A 64 -2.26 -0.46 10.20
C LEU A 64 -3.33 -1.11 9.31
N LEU A 65 -2.87 -1.71 8.23
CA LEU A 65 -3.67 -2.54 7.34
C LEU A 65 -2.92 -3.85 7.12
N VAL A 66 -3.60 -4.99 7.19
CA VAL A 66 -3.01 -6.28 6.83
C VAL A 66 -3.65 -6.78 5.55
N SER A 67 -2.83 -7.34 4.65
CA SER A 67 -3.26 -7.92 3.38
C SER A 67 -2.79 -9.37 3.27
N GLY A 68 -3.62 -10.23 2.68
CA GLY A 68 -3.27 -11.60 2.30
C GLY A 68 -3.24 -11.75 0.78
N SER A 69 -2.26 -12.51 0.25
CA SER A 69 -2.00 -12.58 -1.19
C SER A 69 -1.78 -14.01 -1.70
N SER A 70 -1.95 -14.16 -3.01
CA SER A 70 -1.54 -15.33 -3.79
C SER A 70 -0.04 -15.62 -3.69
N ASP A 71 0.80 -14.64 -3.30
CA ASP A 71 2.24 -14.84 -3.09
C ASP A 71 2.58 -15.61 -1.79
N SER A 72 1.57 -16.19 -1.13
CA SER A 72 1.69 -16.98 0.12
C SER A 72 2.16 -16.17 1.33
N THR A 73 2.13 -14.83 1.24
CA THR A 73 2.50 -13.94 2.35
C THR A 73 1.30 -13.14 2.85
N LEU A 74 1.42 -12.65 4.08
CA LEU A 74 0.68 -11.48 4.51
C LEU A 74 1.65 -10.30 4.63
N LYS A 75 1.14 -9.09 4.39
CA LYS A 75 1.89 -7.85 4.61
C LYS A 75 1.11 -6.92 5.52
N VAL A 76 1.82 -6.28 6.45
CA VAL A 76 1.29 -5.25 7.33
C VAL A 76 1.82 -3.91 6.87
N TRP A 77 0.93 -2.93 6.69
CA TRP A 77 1.23 -1.62 6.15
C TRP A 77 0.96 -0.54 7.18
N ASP A 78 1.86 0.43 7.33
CA ASP A 78 1.56 1.69 8.02
C ASP A 78 0.95 2.65 7.00
N VAL A 79 -0.34 2.93 7.18
CA VAL A 79 -1.13 3.72 6.22
C VAL A 79 -0.69 5.17 6.19
N LYS A 80 -0.34 5.74 7.35
CA LYS A 80 0.10 7.13 7.44
C LYS A 80 1.45 7.32 6.78
N ALA A 81 2.37 6.38 6.99
CA ALA A 81 3.69 6.41 6.40
C ALA A 81 3.75 5.81 4.97
N GLN A 82 2.62 5.29 4.47
CA GLN A 82 2.47 4.65 3.15
C GLN A 82 3.57 3.62 2.86
N LYS A 83 3.91 2.80 3.86
CA LYS A 83 5.05 1.87 3.76
C LYS A 83 4.73 0.51 4.36
N LEU A 84 5.47 -0.49 3.90
CA LEU A 84 5.49 -1.80 4.51
C LEU A 84 6.05 -1.71 5.93
N ALA A 85 5.27 -2.14 6.91
CA ALA A 85 5.65 -2.20 8.32
C ALA A 85 6.20 -3.58 8.70
N ALA A 86 5.60 -4.65 8.18
CA ALA A 86 6.07 -6.02 8.39
C ALA A 86 5.68 -6.95 7.24
N ASP A 87 6.50 -7.98 7.04
CA ASP A 87 6.24 -9.10 6.14
C ASP A 87 6.04 -10.37 6.99
N LEU A 88 4.99 -11.13 6.72
CA LEU A 88 4.61 -12.32 7.48
C LEU A 88 4.63 -13.54 6.55
N PRO A 89 5.83 -14.09 6.27
CA PRO A 89 5.95 -15.34 5.53
C PRO A 89 5.55 -16.52 6.43
N GLY A 90 4.87 -17.52 5.85
CA GLY A 90 4.66 -18.78 6.56
C GLY A 90 3.54 -19.65 6.05
N HIS A 91 2.59 -19.13 5.26
CA HIS A 91 1.69 -19.99 4.49
C HIS A 91 2.47 -20.68 3.36
N ALA A 92 2.12 -21.93 3.06
CA ALA A 92 2.77 -22.71 2.00
C ALA A 92 2.09 -22.55 0.62
N ASP A 93 0.98 -21.84 0.56
CA ASP A 93 0.17 -21.58 -0.63
C ASP A 93 -0.65 -20.29 -0.39
N GLU A 94 -1.44 -19.88 -1.38
CA GLU A 94 -2.22 -18.64 -1.43
C GLU A 94 -3.03 -18.34 -0.15
N VAL A 95 -3.01 -17.08 0.30
CA VAL A 95 -3.77 -16.60 1.46
C VAL A 95 -5.07 -15.95 1.01
N TYR A 96 -6.21 -16.51 1.42
CA TYR A 96 -7.54 -16.04 1.00
C TYR A 96 -8.26 -15.24 2.06
N ALA A 97 -7.92 -15.42 3.33
CA ALA A 97 -8.57 -14.75 4.44
C ALA A 97 -7.53 -14.16 5.39
N VAL A 98 -7.77 -12.91 5.79
CA VAL A 98 -7.05 -12.22 6.85
C VAL A 98 -8.05 -11.45 7.70
N ASP A 99 -7.85 -11.44 9.02
CA ASP A 99 -8.63 -10.61 9.93
C ASP A 99 -7.79 -10.18 11.13
N TRP A 100 -8.17 -9.07 11.75
CA TRP A 100 -7.58 -8.59 12.99
C TRP A 100 -8.42 -9.01 14.18
N SER A 101 -7.76 -9.40 15.26
CA SER A 101 -8.48 -9.57 16.52
C SER A 101 -9.05 -8.21 16.97
N PRO A 102 -10.23 -8.18 17.62
CA PRO A 102 -10.84 -6.93 18.09
C PRO A 102 -9.95 -6.13 19.05
N ASP A 103 -9.05 -6.81 19.77
CA ASP A 103 -8.05 -6.19 20.66
C ASP A 103 -6.82 -5.61 19.93
N GLY A 104 -6.72 -5.84 18.61
CA GLY A 104 -5.62 -5.41 17.74
C GLY A 104 -4.25 -6.04 18.03
N GLN A 105 -4.21 -7.10 18.84
CA GLN A 105 -2.96 -7.77 19.24
C GLN A 105 -2.60 -8.95 18.34
N ARG A 106 -3.54 -9.44 17.54
CA ARG A 106 -3.35 -10.63 16.70
C ARG A 106 -3.92 -10.44 15.30
N VAL A 107 -3.30 -11.13 14.36
CA VAL A 107 -3.84 -11.35 13.01
C VAL A 107 -4.20 -12.83 12.92
N ALA A 108 -5.36 -13.16 12.36
CA ALA A 108 -5.70 -14.50 11.93
C ALA A 108 -5.65 -14.58 10.40
N SER A 109 -5.16 -15.69 9.86
CA SER A 109 -5.20 -15.93 8.42
C SER A 109 -5.43 -17.37 8.05
N GLY A 110 -5.99 -17.57 6.86
CA GLY A 110 -6.29 -18.87 6.28
C GLY A 110 -6.15 -18.86 4.76
N GLY A 111 -5.77 -19.99 4.19
CA GLY A 111 -5.46 -20.09 2.78
C GLY A 111 -5.57 -21.51 2.22
N LYS A 112 -5.05 -21.66 0.99
CA LYS A 112 -5.08 -22.91 0.22
C LYS A 112 -4.23 -24.03 0.81
N ASP A 113 -3.27 -23.68 1.68
CA ASP A 113 -2.47 -24.63 2.45
C ASP A 113 -3.24 -25.36 3.57
N LYS A 114 -4.56 -25.10 3.67
CA LYS A 114 -5.52 -25.74 4.59
C LYS A 114 -5.18 -25.51 6.06
N CYS A 115 -4.37 -24.50 6.35
CA CYS A 115 -3.91 -24.18 7.70
C CYS A 115 -4.37 -22.78 8.10
N LEU A 116 -4.76 -22.63 9.36
CA LEU A 116 -4.94 -21.33 9.99
C LEU A 116 -3.64 -20.92 10.68
N ARG A 117 -3.33 -19.64 10.67
CA ARG A 117 -2.22 -19.05 11.43
C ARG A 117 -2.70 -17.89 12.27
N ILE A 118 -2.18 -17.82 13.49
CA ILE A 118 -2.39 -16.71 14.40
C ILE A 118 -1.04 -16.04 14.63
N TRP A 119 -0.94 -14.78 14.22
CA TRP A 119 0.26 -13.96 14.33
C TRP A 119 0.09 -13.02 15.52
N ARG A 120 1.16 -12.81 16.29
CA ARG A 120 1.18 -11.78 17.32
C ARG A 120 1.76 -10.51 16.73
N ARG A 121 1.16 -9.37 17.08
CA ARG A 121 1.70 -8.04 16.80
C ARG A 121 2.95 -7.77 17.63
#